data_AF-A0A973M902-F1
#
_entry.id   AF-A0A973M902-F1
#
_cell.length_a   1.000
_cell.length_b   1.000
_cell.length_c   1.000
_cell.angle_alpha   90.00
_cell.angle_beta   90.00
_cell.angle_gamma   90.00
#
_symmetry.space_group_name_H-M   'P 1'
#
loop_
_entity.id
_entity.type
_entity.pdbx_description
1 polymer ?
#
loop_
_entity_poly.entity_id
_entity_poly.type
_entity_poly.pdbx_seq_one_letter_code
_entity_poly.pdbx_strand_id
1 'polypeptide(L)' 'MKLYRVNKLAKPGGVVIKRKHILALSDGEAVRQAQESPDCPICDVLRNGERVGQIL' A
#
# COMPACT_ATOMS: atom_id res chain seq x y z
N MET A 1 15.33 7.10 2.37
CA MET A 1 13.95 6.79 1.89
C MET A 1 13.93 5.39 1.32
N LYS A 2 12.82 4.68 1.48
CA LYS A 2 12.60 3.32 0.96
C LYS A 2 11.43 3.35 -0.03
N LEU A 3 11.50 2.50 -1.06
CA LEU A 3 10.45 2.37 -2.06
C LEU A 3 9.41 1.34 -1.63
N TYR A 4 8.15 1.74 -1.69
CA TYR A 4 7.01 0.87 -1.39
C TYR A 4 6.07 0.82 -2.58
N ARG A 5 5.39 -0.32 -2.71
CA ARG A 5 4.32 -0.51 -3.68
C ARG A 5 2.99 -0.61 -2.94
N VAL A 6 2.07 0.28 -3.29
CA VAL A 6 0.70 0.25 -2.82
C VAL A 6 -0.17 -0.35 -3.91
N ASN A 7 -0.79 -1.49 -3.60
CA ASN A 7 -1.68 -2.22 -4.48
C ASN A 7 -3.12 -2.02 -4.01
N LYS A 8 -3.93 -1.29 -4.78
CA LYS A 8 -5.38 -1.23 -4.57
C LYS A 8 -6.00 -2.55 -4.99
N LEU A 9 -6.82 -3.12 -4.12
CA LEU A 9 -7.48 -4.41 -4.35
C LEU A 9 -8.98 -4.21 -4.61
N ALA A 10 -9.60 -5.13 -5.35
CA ALA A 10 -11.04 -5.16 -5.54
C ALA A 10 -11.82 -5.54 -4.28
N LYS A 11 -11.17 -6.31 -3.41
CA LYS A 11 -11.65 -6.78 -2.11
C LYS A 11 -10.43 -7.25 -1.30
N PRO A 12 -10.54 -7.50 0.02
CA PRO A 12 -9.41 -7.98 0.80
C PRO A 12 -8.87 -9.30 0.22
N GLY A 13 -7.57 -9.37 -0.07
CA GLY A 13 -6.94 -10.53 -0.74
C GLY A 13 -7.37 -10.78 -2.19
N GLY A 14 -8.13 -9.86 -2.79
CA GLY A 14 -8.60 -9.95 -4.17
C GLY A 14 -7.57 -9.55 -5.21
N VAL A 15 -8.03 -9.39 -6.45
CA VAL A 15 -7.18 -8.94 -7.56
C VAL A 15 -6.74 -7.48 -7.38
N VAL A 16 -5.54 -7.17 -7.86
CA VAL A 16 -5.01 -5.80 -7.87
C VAL A 16 -5.66 -4.99 -8.97
N ILE A 17 -6.39 -3.93 -8.61
CA ILE A 17 -7.03 -2.99 -9.55
C ILE A 17 -6.03 -1.92 -10.00
N LYS A 18 -5.26 -1.37 -9.07
CA LYS A 18 -4.34 -0.26 -9.33
C LYS A 18 -3.06 -0.40 -8.54
N ARG A 19 -1.95 0.05 -9.11
CA ARG A 19 -0.63 0.05 -8.48
C ARG A 19 -0.09 1.47 -8.39
N LYS A 20 0.52 1.81 -7.27
CA LYS A 20 1.22 3.07 -7.07
C LYS A 20 2.52 2.81 -6.31
N HIS A 21 3.57 3.54 -6.65
CA HIS A 21 4.81 3.52 -5.87
C HIS A 21 4.88 4.78 -5.00
N ILE A 22 5.36 4.63 -3.77
CA ILE A 22 5.57 5.73 -2.82
C ILE A 22 6.95 5.60 -2.16
N LEU A 23 7.51 6.74 -1.75
CA LEU A 23 8.73 6.80 -0.96
C LEU A 23 8.37 7.17 0.48
N ALA A 24 8.83 6.37 1.43
CA ALA A 24 8.64 6.64 2.86
C ALA A 24 9.91 6.30 3.65
N LEU A 25 10.07 6.85 4.85
CA LEU A 25 11.21 6.61 5.73
C LEU A 25 11.07 5.27 6.47
N SER A 26 9.84 4.84 6.76
CA SER A 26 9.54 3.61 7.49
C SER A 26 8.31 2.88 6.95
N ASP A 27 8.11 1.64 7.40
CA ASP A 27 6.95 0.82 7.02
C ASP A 27 5.66 1.46 7.56
N GLY A 28 5.68 1.96 8.80
CA GLY A 28 4.54 2.66 9.40
C GLY A 28 4.19 3.96 8.69
N GLU A 29 5.20 4.72 8.23
CA GLU A 29 4.93 5.92 7.44
C GLU A 29 4.33 5.58 6.07
N ALA A 30 4.81 4.53 5.40
CA ALA A 30 4.24 4.07 4.13
C ALA A 30 2.77 3.67 4.27
N VAL A 31 2.42 2.97 5.35
CA VAL A 31 1.04 2.59 5.67
C VAL A 31 0.18 3.83 5.95
N ARG A 32 0.67 4.77 6.77
CA ARG A 32 -0.04 6.02 7.05
C ARG A 32 -0.31 6.84 5.78
N GLN A 33 0.71 7.03 4.94
CA GLN A 33 0.56 7.75 3.66
C GLN A 33 -0.43 7.05 2.71
N ALA A 34 -0.44 5.72 2.70
CA ALA A 34 -1.39 4.95 1.90
C ALA A 34 -2.83 5.06 2.45
N GLN A 35 -3.00 5.09 3.77
CA GLN A 35 -4.30 5.25 4.44
C GLN A 35 -4.89 6.65 4.25
N GLU A 36 -4.04 7.68 4.24
CA GLU A 36 -4.45 9.07 3.95
C GLU A 36 -4.78 9.28 2.45
N SER A 37 -4.50 8.31 1.59
CA SER A 37 -4.81 8.40 0.17
C SER A 37 -6.28 8.09 -0.09
N PRO A 38 -7.07 9.01 -0.69
CA PRO A 38 -8.48 8.76 -0.99
C PRO A 38 -8.69 7.65 -2.03
N ASP A 39 -7.63 7.24 -2.73
CA ASP A 39 -7.67 6.17 -3.72
C ASP A 39 -7.43 4.78 -3.11
N CYS A 40 -7.25 4.66 -1.79
CA CYS A 40 -6.91 3.42 -1.09
C CYS A 40 -7.94 2.96 -0.06
N PRO A 41 -9.19 2.64 -0.46
CA PRO A 41 -10.15 2.03 0.46
C PRO A 41 -9.69 0.63 0.89
N ILE A 42 -9.21 -0.20 -0.06
CA ILE A 42 -8.68 -1.53 0.24
C ILE A 42 -7.33 -1.67 -0.46
N CYS A 43 -6.25 -1.70 0.31
CA CYS A 43 -4.90 -1.67 -0.24
C CYS A 43 -3.92 -2.56 0.52
N ASP A 44 -3.02 -3.19 -0.23
CA ASP A 44 -1.81 -3.78 0.34
C ASP A 44 -0.64 -2.83 0.16
N VAL A 45 0.15 -2.65 1.21
CA VAL A 45 1.43 -1.95 1.16
C VAL A 45 2.54 -2.99 1.18
N LEU A 46 3.39 -2.96 0.17
CA LEU A 46 4.47 -3.91 -0.02
C LEU A 46 5.83 -3.22 -0.04
N ARG A 47 6.84 -3.90 0.48
CA ARG A 47 8.26 -3.53 0.39
C ARG A 47 9.03 -4.74 -0.12
N ASN A 48 9.80 -4.57 -1.19
CA ASN A 48 10.59 -5.66 -1.80
C ASN A 48 9.78 -6.94 -2.11
N GLY A 49 8.47 -6.79 -2.39
CA GLY A 49 7.57 -7.92 -2.66
C GLY A 49 6.88 -8.49 -1.43
N GLU A 50 7.29 -8.12 -0.21
CA GLU A 50 6.66 -8.56 1.04
C GLU A 50 5.58 -7.57 1.48
N ARG A 51 4.44 -8.08 1.98
CA ARG A 51 3.38 -7.22 2.54
C ARG A 51 3.80 -6.71 3.91
N VAL A 52 3.91 -5.39 4.05
CA VAL A 52 4.23 -4.71 5.31
C VAL A 52 3.02 -4.06 5.97
N GLY A 53 1.89 -3.95 5.24
CA GLY A 53 0.63 -3.46 5.79
C GLY A 53 -0.56 -3.73 4.88
N GLN A 54 -1.75 -3.66 5.48
CA GLN A 54 -3.04 -3.79 4.80
C GLN A 54 -3.99 -2.70 5.30
N ILE A 55 -4.70 -2.08 4.37
CA ILE A 55 -5.75 -1.08 4.59
C ILE A 55 -7.07 -1.70 4.14
N LEU A 56 -8.12 -1.50 4.93
CA LEU A 56 -9.48 -2.01 4.74
C LEU A 56 -10.51 -0.88 4.81
#